data_AF-A0A7S1DNT3-F1
#
_entry.id   AF-A0A7S1DNT3-F1
#
_cell.length_a   1.000
_cell.length_b   1.000
_cell.length_c   1.000
_cell.angle_alpha   90.00
_cell.angle_beta   90.00
_cell.angle_gamma   90.00
#
_symmetry.space_group_name_H-M   'P 1'
#
loop_
_entity.id
_entity.type
_entity.pdbx_description
1 polymer ?
#
loop_
_entity_poly.entity_id
_entity_poly.type
_entity_poly.pdbx_seq_one_letter_code
_entity_poly.pdbx_strand_id
1 'polypeptide(L)'
;GMAQAIAELAEQGAPAFDAAQPVLAQLLKAETAEREVRTVGYQLKQARFPAYRDLAGFQFEHSHVNEALVRQLHRGEFMERAENVVLVGGPGTGKTHLATA
;
A
#
# COMPACT_ATOMS: atom_id res chain seq x y z
N GLY A 1 3.55 28.47 -8.73
CA GLY A 1 2.71 27.26 -8.61
C GLY A 1 2.06 27.21 -7.25
N MET A 2 1.08 26.33 -7.00
CA MET A 2 0.33 26.27 -5.73
C MET A 2 1.22 26.24 -4.48
N ALA A 3 2.32 25.47 -4.48
CA ALA A 3 3.27 25.40 -3.37
C ALA A 3 3.95 26.75 -3.07
N GLN A 4 4.34 27.48 -4.12
CA GLN A 4 4.94 28.81 -4.01
C GLN A 4 3.93 29.84 -3.46
N ALA A 5 2.67 29.79 -3.92
CA ALA A 5 1.63 30.68 -3.42
C ALA A 5 1.29 30.44 -1.93
N ILE A 6 1.32 29.18 -1.47
CA ILE A 6 1.15 28.85 -0.06
C ILE A 6 2.31 29.39 0.79
N ALA A 7 3.55 29.27 0.30
CA ALA A 7 4.72 29.80 1.00
C ALA A 7 4.66 31.33 1.15
N GLU A 8 4.29 32.04 0.08
CA GLU A 8 4.12 33.50 0.09
C GLU A 8 3.00 33.95 1.04
N LEU A 9 1.87 33.24 1.07
CA LEU A 9 0.76 33.52 2.01
C LEU A 9 1.13 33.25 3.47
N ALA A 10 1.96 32.23 3.72
CA ALA A 10 2.49 31.94 5.05
C ALA A 10 3.47 33.03 5.52
N GLU A 11 4.35 33.51 4.64
CA GLU A 11 5.27 34.62 4.95
C GLU A 11 4.53 35.95 5.21
N GLN A 12 3.39 36.16 4.55
CA GLN A 12 2.56 37.35 4.76
C GLN A 12 1.86 37.36 6.14
N GLY A 13 1.77 36.23 6.85
CA GLY A 13 1.22 36.15 8.21
C GLY A 13 -0.23 36.66 8.32
N ALA A 14 -1.05 36.41 7.30
CA ALA A 14 -2.42 36.88 7.28
C ALA A 14 -3.26 36.12 8.34
N PRO A 15 -3.99 36.81 9.26
CA PRO A 15 -4.73 36.15 10.33
C PRO A 15 -5.77 35.13 9.84
N ALA A 16 -6.35 35.36 8.67
CA ALA A 16 -7.30 34.43 8.05
C ALA A 16 -6.62 33.16 7.53
N PHE A 17 -5.38 33.26 7.05
CA PHE A 17 -4.59 32.11 6.60
C PHE A 17 -4.17 31.23 7.78
N ASP A 18 -3.66 31.86 8.85
CA ASP A 18 -3.29 31.16 10.09
C ASP A 18 -4.47 30.44 10.73
N ALA A 19 -5.65 31.08 10.73
CA ALA A 19 -6.88 30.47 11.22
C ALA A 19 -7.37 29.30 10.35
N ALA A 20 -7.12 29.34 9.04
CA ALA A 20 -7.53 28.28 8.11
C ALA A 20 -6.57 27.08 8.09
N GLN A 21 -5.29 27.29 8.44
CA GLN A 21 -4.25 26.28 8.35
C GLN A 21 -4.58 24.96 9.09
N PRO A 22 -5.11 24.96 10.33
CA PRO A 22 -5.46 23.72 11.02
C PRO A 22 -6.58 22.94 10.32
N VAL A 23 -7.59 23.65 9.81
CA VAL A 23 -8.72 23.04 9.10
C VAL A 23 -8.25 22.42 7.78
N LEU A 24 -7.46 23.17 6.99
CA LEU A 24 -6.89 22.67 5.74
C LEU A 24 -5.98 21.47 5.98
N ALA A 25 -5.16 21.48 7.03
CA ALA A 25 -4.30 20.35 7.38
C ALA A 25 -5.11 19.09 7.73
N GLN A 26 -6.23 19.23 8.44
CA GLN A 26 -7.13 18.11 8.73
C GLN A 26 -7.80 17.57 7.47
N LEU A 27 -8.29 18.45 6.60
CA LEU A 27 -8.92 18.06 5.33
C LEU A 27 -7.93 17.35 4.40
N LEU A 28 -6.69 17.83 4.29
CA LEU A 28 -5.66 17.19 3.48
C LEU A 28 -5.26 15.81 4.02
N LYS A 29 -5.17 15.67 5.35
CA LYS A 29 -4.94 14.35 5.98
C LYS A 29 -6.09 13.38 5.66
N ALA A 30 -7.33 13.83 5.77
CA ALA A 30 -8.50 13.03 5.44
C ALA A 30 -8.52 12.63 3.95
N GLU A 31 -8.26 13.57 3.05
CA GLU A 31 -8.22 13.30 1.60
C GLU A 31 -7.12 12.30 1.24
N THR A 32 -5.93 12.45 1.85
CA THR A 32 -4.80 11.54 1.60
C THR A 32 -5.16 10.11 2.02
N ALA A 33 -5.75 9.94 3.21
CA ALA A 33 -6.20 8.63 3.69
C ALA A 33 -7.28 8.01 2.78
N GLU A 34 -8.28 8.80 2.36
CA GLU A 34 -9.30 8.30 1.43
C GLU A 34 -8.72 7.95 0.06
N ARG A 35 -7.75 8.73 -0.43
CA ARG A 35 -7.06 8.49 -1.69
C ARG A 35 -6.26 7.19 -1.64
N GLU A 36 -5.58 6.90 -0.52
CA GLU A 36 -4.86 5.63 -0.32
C GLU A 36 -5.82 4.45 -0.39
N VAL A 37 -6.93 4.49 0.35
CA VAL A 37 -7.96 3.44 0.33
C VAL A 37 -8.53 3.24 -1.08
N ARG A 38 -8.82 4.33 -1.79
CA ARG A 38 -9.35 4.29 -3.16
C ARG A 38 -8.32 3.71 -4.13
N THR A 39 -7.05 4.07 -3.98
CA THR A 39 -5.95 3.56 -4.81
C THR A 39 -5.79 2.06 -4.64
N VAL A 40 -5.73 1.58 -3.40
CA VAL A 40 -5.64 0.14 -3.09
C VAL A 40 -6.84 -0.62 -3.67
N GLY A 41 -8.06 -0.10 -3.44
CA GLY A 41 -9.27 -0.74 -3.99
C GLY A 41 -9.31 -0.76 -5.51
N TYR A 42 -8.82 0.28 -6.17
CA TYR A 42 -8.70 0.33 -7.63
C TYR A 42 -7.66 -0.69 -8.15
N GLN A 43 -6.48 -0.75 -7.54
CA GLN A 43 -5.42 -1.70 -7.91
C GLN A 43 -5.87 -3.15 -7.74
N LEU A 44 -6.53 -3.47 -6.62
CA LEU A 44 -7.09 -4.80 -6.38
C LEU A 44 -8.14 -5.20 -7.43
N LYS A 45 -9.03 -4.26 -7.81
CA LYS A 45 -9.99 -4.48 -8.91
C LYS A 45 -9.30 -4.73 -10.25
N GLN A 46 -8.26 -3.97 -10.55
CA GLN A 46 -7.48 -4.12 -11.79
C GLN A 46 -6.68 -5.41 -11.85
N ALA A 47 -6.23 -5.94 -10.71
CA ALA A 47 -5.49 -7.20 -10.64
C ALA A 47 -6.34 -8.42 -11.03
N ARG A 48 -7.68 -8.32 -10.95
CA ARG A 48 -8.64 -9.37 -11.37
C ARG A 48 -8.33 -10.74 -10.78
N PHE A 49 -7.90 -10.78 -9.51
CA PHE A 49 -7.66 -12.04 -8.83
C PHE A 49 -8.95 -12.86 -8.74
N PRO A 50 -8.90 -14.18 -9.01
CA PRO A 50 -10.09 -15.04 -9.01
C PRO A 50 -10.72 -15.20 -7.62
N ALA A 51 -9.96 -14.97 -6.56
CA ALA A 51 -10.42 -14.91 -5.20
C ALA A 51 -9.56 -13.91 -4.41
N TYR A 52 -10.19 -13.17 -3.48
CA TYR A 52 -9.44 -12.40 -2.49
C TYR A 52 -8.83 -13.38 -1.49
N ARG A 53 -7.50 -13.42 -1.43
CA ARG A 53 -6.74 -14.26 -0.49
C ARG A 53 -5.70 -13.39 0.18
N ASP A 54 -5.58 -13.52 1.49
CA ASP A 54 -4.56 -12.87 2.28
C ASP A 54 -3.58 -13.91 2.84
N LEU A 55 -2.46 -13.43 3.38
CA LEU A 55 -1.46 -14.32 3.95
C LEU A 55 -1.94 -14.89 5.30
N ALA A 56 -2.85 -14.20 5.99
CA ALA A 56 -3.44 -14.65 7.25
C ALA A 56 -4.25 -15.95 7.07
N GLY A 57 -4.92 -16.12 5.93
CA GLY A 57 -5.63 -17.34 5.56
C GLY A 57 -4.75 -18.44 4.95
N PHE A 58 -3.43 -18.24 4.85
CA PHE A 58 -2.53 -19.26 4.31
C PHE A 58 -2.09 -20.24 5.40
N GLN A 59 -2.37 -21.53 5.20
CA GLN A 59 -1.99 -22.59 6.14
C GLN A 59 -0.57 -23.09 5.82
N PHE A 60 0.42 -22.53 6.52
CA PHE A 60 1.82 -22.93 6.36
C PHE A 60 2.08 -24.38 6.79
N GLU A 61 1.32 -24.93 7.74
CA GLU A 61 1.52 -26.32 8.19
C GLU A 61 1.26 -27.35 7.08
N HIS A 62 0.39 -27.01 6.12
CA HIS A 62 0.03 -27.87 5.00
C HIS A 62 0.83 -27.57 3.72
N SER A 63 1.88 -26.75 3.82
CA SER A 63 2.70 -26.35 2.68
C SER A 63 4.18 -26.56 2.95
N HIS A 64 4.92 -26.97 1.91
CA HIS A 64 6.37 -27.14 1.99
C HIS A 64 7.15 -25.83 1.78
N VAL A 65 6.47 -24.68 1.78
CA VAL A 65 7.10 -23.37 1.57
C VAL A 65 7.82 -22.90 2.83
N ASN A 66 8.93 -22.19 2.64
CA ASN A 66 9.64 -21.57 3.75
C ASN A 66 8.85 -20.36 4.28
N GLU A 67 8.15 -20.54 5.40
CA GLU A 67 7.34 -19.50 6.03
C GLU A 67 8.14 -18.24 6.36
N ALA A 68 9.37 -18.39 6.88
CA ALA A 68 10.20 -17.24 7.24
C ALA A 68 10.53 -16.39 6.01
N LEU A 69 10.87 -17.03 4.88
CA LEU A 69 11.10 -16.35 3.62
C LEU A 69 9.83 -15.67 3.11
N VAL A 70 8.68 -16.35 3.15
CA VAL A 70 7.40 -15.77 2.70
C VAL A 70 7.05 -14.52 3.54
N ARG A 71 7.22 -14.58 4.86
CA ARG A 71 7.00 -13.43 5.75
C ARG A 71 7.98 -12.29 5.52
N GLN A 72 9.21 -12.59 5.09
CA GLN A 72 10.16 -11.56 4.67
C GLN A 72 9.73 -10.91 3.35
N LEU A 73 9.36 -11.71 2.35
CA LEU A 73 8.87 -11.21 1.06
C LEU A 73 7.60 -10.36 1.22
N HIS A 74 6.71 -10.73 2.14
CA HIS A 74 5.48 -9.97 2.43
C HIS A 74 5.75 -8.54 2.94
N ARG A 75 6.95 -8.24 3.45
CA ARG A 75 7.34 -6.86 3.82
C ARG A 75 7.65 -5.98 2.61
N GLY A 76 7.83 -6.56 1.43
CA GLY A 76 8.03 -5.82 0.18
C GLY A 76 9.45 -5.29 -0.05
N GLU A 77 10.42 -5.57 0.83
CA GLU A 77 11.81 -5.08 0.72
C GLU A 77 12.50 -5.47 -0.60
N PHE A 78 12.08 -6.59 -1.21
CA PHE A 78 12.59 -7.05 -2.51
C PHE A 78 12.27 -6.05 -3.64
N MET A 79 11.19 -5.26 -3.51
CA MET A 79 10.81 -4.24 -4.49
C MET A 79 11.80 -3.08 -4.49
N GLU A 80 12.25 -2.64 -3.31
CA GLU A 80 13.24 -1.58 -3.16
C GLU A 80 14.59 -1.97 -3.76
N ARG A 81 14.92 -3.27 -3.69
CA ARG A 81 16.16 -3.85 -4.22
C ARG A 81 16.06 -4.29 -5.68
N ALA A 82 14.90 -4.13 -6.31
CA ALA A 82 14.61 -4.62 -7.67
C ALA A 82 14.93 -6.12 -7.85
N GLU A 83 14.66 -6.92 -6.81
CA GLU A 83 14.85 -8.37 -6.84
C GLU A 83 13.61 -9.07 -7.41
N ASN A 84 13.84 -10.13 -8.19
CA ASN A 84 12.75 -10.92 -8.76
C ASN A 84 12.33 -12.05 -7.82
N VAL A 85 11.02 -12.21 -7.61
CA VAL A 85 10.46 -13.32 -6.84
C VAL A 85 9.87 -14.36 -7.78
N VAL A 86 10.32 -15.61 -7.67
CA VAL A 86 9.82 -16.73 -8.49
C VAL A 86 9.31 -17.83 -7.57
N LEU A 87 8.05 -18.21 -7.73
CA LEU A 87 7.41 -19.31 -6.99
C LEU A 87 7.46 -20.60 -7.81
N VAL A 88 8.20 -21.60 -7.34
CA VAL A 88 8.40 -22.90 -8.03
C VAL A 88 7.83 -24.05 -7.19
N GLY A 89 7.16 -25.01 -7.83
CA GLY A 89 6.62 -26.21 -7.16
C GLY A 89 5.46 -26.85 -7.93
N GLY A 90 5.12 -28.09 -7.58
CA GLY A 90 4.04 -28.86 -8.23
C GLY A 90 2.63 -28.25 -8.08
N PRO A 91 1.63 -28.70 -8.84
CA PRO A 91 0.25 -28.23 -8.70
C PRO A 91 -0.27 -28.35 -7.26
N GLY A 92 -1.11 -27.40 -6.81
CA GLY A 92 -1.73 -27.45 -5.47
C GLY A 92 -0.85 -26.99 -4.30
N THR A 93 0.42 -26.66 -4.50
CA THR A 93 1.35 -26.26 -3.40
C THR A 93 1.18 -24.83 -2.87
N GLY A 94 0.03 -24.19 -3.12
CA GLY A 94 -0.26 -22.85 -2.59
C GLY A 94 0.39 -21.66 -3.30
N LYS A 95 1.16 -21.87 -4.39
CA LYS A 95 1.84 -20.78 -5.14
C LYS A 95 0.90 -19.66 -5.59
N THR A 96 -0.28 -20.00 -6.12
CA THR A 96 -1.26 -18.99 -6.56
C THR A 96 -1.78 -18.19 -5.38
N HIS A 97 -2.02 -18.82 -4.22
CA HIS A 97 -2.42 -18.10 -3.02
C HIS A 97 -1.34 -17.12 -2.60
N LEU A 98 -0.07 -17.57 -2.49
CA LEU A 98 1.06 -16.73 -2.11
C LEU A 98 1.34 -15.59 -3.10
N ALA A 99 1.06 -15.79 -4.39
CA ALA A 99 1.21 -14.74 -5.39
C ALA A 99 0.12 -13.65 -5.31
N THR A 100 -1.04 -13.98 -4.76
CA THR A 100 -2.19 -13.05 -4.66
C THR A 100 -2.33 -12.37 -3.30
N ALA A 101 -1.65 -12.88 -2.28
CA ALA A 101 -1.79 -12.53 -0.86
C ALA A 101 -0.69 -11.59 -0.38
#